data_AF-A0A6C0JLP4-F1
#
_entry.id   AF-A0A6C0JLP4-F1
#
_cell.length_a   1.000
_cell.length_b   1.000
_cell.length_c   1.000
_cell.angle_alpha   90.00
_cell.angle_beta   90.00
_cell.angle_gamma   90.00
#
_symmetry.space_group_name_H-M   'P 1'
#
loop_
_entity.id
_entity.type
_entity.pdbx_description
1 polymer ?
#
loop_
_entity_poly.entity_id
_entity_poly.type
_entity_poly.pdbx_seq_one_letter_code
_entity_poly.pdbx_strand_id
1 'polypeptide(L)'
;MSTQAERFADCVKKISRNFRSASLKRGGKSASRKASFSSVDKEGIAIAICTKSILWPQGRTLKHFSMKRGKPVLITQPRKTLKRSRK
;
A
#
# COMPACT_ATOMS: atom_id res chain seq x y z
N MET A 1 -22.93 -0.77 -5.53
CA MET A 1 -21.96 0.14 -4.88
C MET A 1 -20.74 -0.67 -4.47
N SER A 2 -19.55 -0.38 -5.01
CA SER A 2 -18.33 -1.10 -4.61
C SER A 2 -17.89 -0.73 -3.21
N THR A 3 -17.58 -1.72 -2.38
CA THR A 3 -17.13 -1.50 -1.00
C THR A 3 -15.73 -0.87 -0.99
N GLN A 4 -15.38 -0.21 0.12
CA GLN A 4 -14.04 0.32 0.31
C GLN A 4 -12.95 -0.76 0.17
N ALA A 5 -13.24 -1.99 0.64
CA ALA A 5 -12.34 -3.13 0.55
C ALA A 5 -12.10 -3.57 -0.91
N GLU A 6 -13.15 -3.59 -1.73
CA GLU A 6 -13.05 -3.90 -3.17
C GLU A 6 -12.24 -2.84 -3.91
N ARG A 7 -12.52 -1.55 -3.67
CA ARG A 7 -11.76 -0.43 -4.26
C ARG A 7 -10.28 -0.50 -3.89
N PHE A 8 -9.98 -0.86 -2.64
CA PHE A 8 -8.61 -1.02 -2.18
C PHE A 8 -7.92 -2.20 -2.86
N ALA A 9 -8.59 -3.35 -2.96
CA ALA A 9 -8.06 -4.54 -3.63
C ALA A 9 -7.81 -4.32 -5.12
N ASP A 10 -8.71 -3.60 -5.81
CA ASP A 10 -8.53 -3.25 -7.22
C ASP A 10 -7.36 -2.29 -7.42
N CYS A 11 -7.18 -1.32 -6.51
CA CYS A 11 -5.99 -0.47 -6.51
C CYS A 11 -4.70 -1.30 -6.38
N VAL A 12 -4.65 -2.22 -5.41
CA VAL A 12 -3.47 -3.07 -5.19
C VAL A 12 -3.17 -3.93 -6.43
N LYS A 13 -4.20 -4.56 -7.01
CA LYS A 13 -4.06 -5.35 -8.25
C LYS A 13 -3.60 -4.52 -9.44
N LYS A 14 -4.12 -3.31 -9.61
CA LYS A 14 -3.72 -2.42 -10.72
C LYS A 14 -2.26 -1.99 -10.57
N ILE A 15 -1.85 -1.61 -9.37
CA ILE A 15 -0.46 -1.20 -9.15
C ILE A 15 0.48 -2.39 -9.29
N SER A 16 0.17 -3.53 -8.68
CA SER A 16 1.05 -4.72 -8.76
C SER A 16 1.26 -5.20 -10.20
N ARG A 17 0.23 -5.12 -11.05
CA ARG A 17 0.32 -5.43 -12.50
C ARG A 17 1.10 -4.40 -13.31
N ASN A 18 0.93 -3.11 -13.02
CA ASN A 18 1.58 -2.02 -13.75
C ASN A 18 2.94 -1.62 -13.17
N PHE A 19 3.42 -2.34 -12.15
CA PHE A 19 4.62 -1.97 -11.42
C PHE A 19 5.88 -2.18 -12.26
N ARG A 20 6.42 -1.09 -12.82
CA ARG A 20 7.72 -1.09 -13.51
C ARG A 20 8.85 -0.94 -12.49
N SER A 21 9.60 -2.03 -12.30
CA SER A 21 10.79 -2.12 -11.43
C SER A 21 11.85 -1.04 -11.67
N ALA A 22 11.84 -0.43 -12.86
CA ALA A 22 12.83 0.56 -13.30
C ALA A 22 12.77 1.90 -12.56
N SER A 23 11.64 2.23 -11.92
CA SER A 23 11.44 3.57 -11.35
C SER A 23 11.77 3.70 -9.86
N LEU A 24 12.13 2.61 -9.19
CA LEU A 24 12.44 2.61 -7.75
C LEU A 24 13.91 2.25 -7.55
N LYS A 25 14.73 3.29 -7.36
CA LYS A 25 16.06 3.13 -6.78
C LYS A 25 15.87 2.72 -5.32
N ARG A 26 16.23 1.49 -4.94
CA ARG A 26 16.42 1.13 -3.52
C ARG A 26 17.53 2.05 -2.99
N GLY A 27 17.16 3.14 -2.32
CA GLY A 27 18.11 4.02 -1.65
C GLY A 27 18.64 3.31 -0.41
N GLY A 28 19.74 2.57 -0.57
CA GLY A 28 20.41 1.86 0.51
C GLY A 28 21.77 1.32 0.04
N LYS A 29 22.72 1.19 0.97
CA LYS A 29 24.12 0.77 0.75
C LYS A 29 24.32 -0.58 0.03
N SER A 30 23.24 -1.28 -0.34
CA SER A 30 23.23 -2.56 -1.07
C SER A 30 22.55 -2.47 -2.44
N ALA A 31 22.63 -1.32 -3.11
CA ALA A 31 22.17 -1.15 -4.50
C ALA A 31 23.12 -1.86 -5.48
N SER A 32 23.16 -3.19 -5.43
CA SER A 32 23.79 -3.99 -6.48
C SER A 32 22.91 -4.00 -7.73
N ARG A 33 23.56 -4.01 -8.90
CA ARG A 33 22.99 -3.84 -10.23
C ARG A 33 21.79 -4.79 -10.46
N LYS A 34 20.66 -4.22 -10.88
CA LYS A 34 19.34 -4.88 -11.08
C LYS A 34 18.66 -5.38 -9.79
N ALA A 35 18.05 -4.47 -9.03
CA ALA A 35 17.08 -4.86 -8.00
C ALA A 35 15.81 -5.43 -8.67
N SER A 36 15.76 -6.76 -8.85
CA SER A 36 14.51 -7.44 -9.16
C SER A 36 13.62 -7.42 -7.92
N PHE A 37 12.57 -6.60 -7.92
CA PHE A 37 11.56 -6.63 -6.86
C PHE A 37 10.82 -7.96 -6.89
N SER A 38 10.80 -8.69 -5.76
CA SER A 38 9.99 -9.90 -5.59
C SER A 38 8.50 -9.56 -5.71
N SER A 39 7.65 -10.55 -6.03
CA SER A 39 6.19 -10.38 -6.02
C SER A 39 5.69 -9.81 -4.69
N VAL A 40 6.26 -10.28 -3.58
CA VAL A 40 5.95 -9.80 -2.22
C VAL A 40 6.32 -8.32 -2.04
N ASP A 41 7.47 -7.89 -2.56
CA ASP A 41 7.89 -6.48 -2.49
C ASP A 41 6.94 -5.59 -3.31
N LYS A 42 6.53 -6.04 -4.50
CA LYS A 42 5.60 -5.30 -5.37
C LYS A 42 4.24 -5.15 -4.71
N GLU A 43 3.75 -6.20 -4.05
CA GLU A 43 2.51 -6.15 -3.28
C GLU A 43 2.62 -5.19 -2.09
N GLY A 44 3.71 -5.23 -1.33
CA GLY A 44 3.95 -4.31 -0.22
C GLY A 44 3.94 -2.84 -0.66
N ILE A 45 4.58 -2.54 -1.79
CA ILE A 45 4.61 -1.18 -2.34
C ILE A 45 3.23 -0.77 -2.87
N ALA A 46 2.52 -1.67 -3.56
CA ALA A 46 1.15 -1.43 -4.01
C ALA A 46 0.22 -1.10 -2.84
N ILE A 47 0.29 -1.87 -1.75
CA ILE A 47 -0.47 -1.64 -0.52
C ILE A 47 -0.14 -0.27 0.08
N ALA A 48 1.15 0.12 0.12
CA ALA A 48 1.56 1.41 0.64
C ALA A 48 0.99 2.58 -0.18
N ILE A 49 1.04 2.49 -1.51
CA ILE A 49 0.49 3.52 -2.40
C ILE A 49 -1.03 3.60 -2.23
N CYS A 50 -1.74 2.47 -2.27
CA CYS A 50 -3.20 2.45 -2.09
C CYS A 50 -3.63 2.95 -0.71
N THR A 51 -2.87 2.65 0.34
CA THR A 51 -3.09 3.20 1.69
C THR A 51 -2.98 4.72 1.68
N LYS A 52 -1.95 5.27 1.03
CA LYS A 52 -1.74 6.72 0.94
C LYS A 52 -2.82 7.41 0.11
N SER A 53 -3.23 6.83 -1.01
CA SER A 53 -4.21 7.46 -1.90
C SER A 53 -5.66 7.33 -1.41
N ILE A 54 -6.02 6.21 -0.77
CA ILE A 54 -7.41 5.90 -0.41
C ILE A 54 -7.70 6.16 1.08
N LEU A 55 -6.84 5.67 1.97
CA LEU A 55 -7.12 5.69 3.42
C LEU A 55 -6.68 6.99 4.09
N TRP A 56 -5.58 7.57 3.62
CA TRP A 56 -4.99 8.76 4.22
C TRP A 56 -5.89 10.00 4.16
N PRO A 57 -6.57 10.32 3.03
CA PRO A 57 -7.51 11.46 2.98
C PRO A 57 -8.69 11.29 3.95
N GLN A 58 -9.00 10.06 4.34
CA GLN A 58 -10.07 9.74 5.29
C GLN A 58 -9.59 9.68 6.74
N GLY A 59 -8.33 10.06 7.02
CA GLY A 59 -7.76 10.00 8.36
C GLY A 59 -7.56 8.57 8.88
N ARG A 60 -7.51 7.58 7.99
CA ARG A 60 -7.33 6.16 8.34
C ARG A 60 -5.97 5.65 7.85
N THR A 61 -5.50 4.59 8.47
CA THR A 61 -4.33 3.82 8.03
C THR A 61 -4.68 2.34 7.96
N LEU A 62 -3.85 1.58 7.27
CA LEU A 62 -4.02 0.14 7.21
C LEU A 62 -3.60 -0.50 8.54
N LYS A 63 -4.45 -1.36 9.10
CA LYS A 63 -4.10 -2.27 10.20
C LYS A 63 -3.79 -3.66 9.66
N HIS A 64 -4.66 -4.18 8.80
CA HIS A 64 -4.51 -5.49 8.18
C HIS A 64 -5.21 -5.52 6.83
N PHE A 65 -4.56 -6.09 5.81
CA PHE A 65 -5.16 -6.36 4.52
C PHE A 65 -4.89 -7.81 4.13
N SER A 66 -5.92 -8.55 3.74
CA SER A 66 -5.76 -9.91 3.20
C SER A 66 -6.85 -10.25 2.19
N MET A 67 -6.52 -11.06 1.20
CA MET A 67 -7.50 -11.65 0.28
C MET A 67 -7.87 -13.04 0.80
N LYS A 68 -9.01 -13.18 1.47
CA LYS A 68 -9.51 -14.48 1.95
C LYS A 68 -10.51 -15.05 0.95
N ARG A 69 -10.18 -16.19 0.32
CA ARG A 69 -11.05 -16.88 -0.66
C ARG A 69 -11.62 -15.92 -1.73
N GLY A 70 -10.76 -15.06 -2.28
CA GLY A 70 -11.15 -14.06 -3.28
C GLY A 70 -11.85 -12.81 -2.75
N LYS A 71 -12.24 -12.78 -1.46
CA LYS A 71 -12.86 -11.60 -0.82
C LYS A 71 -11.81 -10.72 -0.13
N PRO A 72 -11.80 -9.40 -0.41
CA PRO A 72 -10.87 -8.49 0.23
C PRO A 72 -11.31 -8.19 1.66
N VAL A 73 -10.43 -8.51 2.62
CA VAL A 73 -10.59 -8.15 4.02
C VAL A 73 -9.67 -6.98 4.31
N LEU A 74 -10.28 -5.79 4.46
CA LEU A 74 -9.57 -4.55 4.75
C LEU A 74 -9.93 -4.09 6.17
N ILE A 75 -8.97 -4.19 7.08
CA ILE A 75 -9.08 -3.68 8.44
C ILE A 75 -8.25 -2.40 8.51
N THR A 76 -8.93 -1.30 8.84
CA THR A 76 -8.31 0.01 8.99
C THR A 76 -8.27 0.40 10.46
N GLN A 77 -7.38 1.33 10.79
CA GLN A 77 -7.29 1.95 12.10
C GLN A 77 -7.23 3.47 11.95
N PRO A 78 -7.71 4.24 12.93
CA PRO A 78 -7.57 5.69 12.92
C PRO A 78 -6.08 6.05 12.84
N ARG A 79 -5.75 7.01 11.99
CA ARG A 79 -4.40 7.54 11.94
C ARG A 79 -4.12 8.20 13.28
N LYS A 80 -3.06 7.79 13.97
CA LYS A 80 -2.56 8.54 15.13
C LYS A 80 -2.20 9.92 14.63
N THR A 81 -3.07 10.90 14.90
CA THR A 81 -2.66 12.28 14.88
C THR A 81 -1.66 12.40 16.00
N LEU A 82 -0.38 12.49 15.68
CA LEU A 82 0.54 13.18 16.56
C LEU A 82 -0.15 14.52 16.78
N LYS A 83 -0.74 14.73 17.96
CA LYS A 83 -1.13 16.05 18.41
C LYS A 83 0.16 16.85 18.23
N ARG A 84 0.27 17.62 17.15
CA ARG A 84 1.21 18.71 17.10
C ARG A 84 0.74 19.57 18.26
N SER A 85 1.40 19.43 19.41
CA SER A 85 1.41 20.49 20.41
C SER A 85 1.78 21.72 19.60
N ARG A 86 0.76 22.53 19.30
CA ARG A 86 0.97 23.92 18.94
C ARG A 86 1.65 24.50 20.18
N LYS A 87 2.97 24.61 20.11
CA LYS A 87 3.77 25.33 21.08
C LYS A 87 3.95 26.75 20.54
#